data_AF-G5B7Z3-F1
#
_entry.id   AF-G5B7Z3-F1
#
_cell.length_a   1.000
_cell.length_b   1.000
_cell.length_c   1.000
_cell.angle_alpha   90.00
_cell.angle_beta   90.00
_cell.angle_gamma   90.00
#
_symmetry.space_group_name_H-M   'P 1'
#
loop_
_entity.id
_entity.type
_entity.pdbx_description
1 polymer ?
#
loop_
_entity_poly.entity_id
_entity_poly.type
_entity_poly.pdbx_seq_one_letter_code
_entity_poly.pdbx_strand_id
1 'polypeptide(L)'
;MVLTTSSPEGEPDLGLRTSLGSPKIQEIAGGLCLEVEGKIVSRTEGNTDDSLFGGNASVKGPEGKGAESTVVAGVDMVMNHHLQETSFTKEAYKKSIKDYMKSIKGKLGEQRPVRVKHFMSGAAEQI
;
A
#
# COMPACT_ATOMS: atom_id res chain seq x y z
N MET A 1 -23.56 -4.87 36.56
CA MET A 1 -24.68 -4.12 35.95
C MET A 1 -24.85 -4.67 34.55
N VAL A 2 -25.90 -5.47 34.34
CA VAL A 2 -26.22 -6.09 33.06
C VAL A 2 -27.03 -5.09 32.27
N LEU A 3 -26.58 -4.74 31.07
CA LEU A 3 -27.40 -4.06 30.08
C LEU A 3 -27.38 -4.91 28.82
N THR A 4 -28.36 -5.78 28.70
CA THR A 4 -28.83 -6.35 27.45
C THR A 4 -29.81 -5.35 26.84
N THR A 5 -29.57 -4.93 25.60
CA THR A 5 -30.63 -4.41 24.71
C THR A 5 -30.59 -5.18 23.40
N SER A 6 -31.78 -5.63 23.02
CA SER A 6 -32.15 -6.53 21.93
C SER A 6 -31.98 -5.94 20.53
N SER A 7 -31.53 -6.80 19.60
CA SER A 7 -31.59 -6.70 18.13
C SER A 7 -33.06 -6.69 17.62
N PRO A 8 -33.40 -6.34 16.34
CA PRO A 8 -32.89 -7.07 15.17
C PRO A 8 -32.84 -6.32 13.80
N GLU A 9 -32.24 -7.02 12.83
CA GLU A 9 -32.43 -6.92 11.36
C GLU A 9 -31.58 -5.95 10.53
N GLY A 10 -30.73 -6.55 9.68
CA GLY A 10 -30.67 -6.15 8.27
C GLY A 10 -29.58 -5.20 7.82
N GLU A 11 -28.44 -5.11 8.50
CA GLU A 11 -27.27 -4.46 7.90
C GLU A 11 -26.64 -5.44 6.87
N PRO A 12 -26.55 -5.10 5.57
CA PRO A 12 -25.66 -5.82 4.69
C PRO A 12 -24.26 -5.63 5.27
N ASP A 13 -23.66 -6.72 5.73
CA ASP A 13 -22.24 -6.76 6.08
C ASP A 13 -21.46 -6.34 4.85
N LEU A 14 -21.22 -5.03 4.72
CA LEU A 14 -20.22 -4.44 3.85
C LEU A 14 -18.88 -4.87 4.43
N GLY A 15 -18.57 -6.15 4.22
CA GLY A 15 -17.40 -6.86 4.66
C GLY A 15 -16.16 -6.34 3.96
N LEU A 16 -15.77 -5.11 4.29
CA LEU A 16 -14.44 -4.54 4.05
C LEU A 16 -14.05 -3.62 5.22
N ARG A 17 -14.39 -4.00 6.44
CA ARG A 17 -13.51 -3.75 7.58
C ARG A 17 -12.63 -4.97 7.78
N THR A 18 -11.75 -5.25 6.81
CA THR A 18 -10.49 -5.88 7.22
C THR A 18 -9.77 -4.81 8.03
N SER A 19 -9.81 -4.95 9.36
CA SER A 19 -8.72 -4.39 10.15
C SER A 19 -7.46 -5.07 9.62
N LEU A 20 -6.84 -4.49 8.59
CA LEU A 20 -5.47 -4.80 8.27
C LEU A 20 -4.74 -4.45 9.56
N GLY A 21 -4.35 -5.47 10.33
CA GLY A 21 -3.41 -5.26 11.41
C GLY A 21 -2.24 -4.48 10.82
N SER A 22 -1.73 -3.50 11.56
CA SER A 22 -0.53 -2.77 11.14
C SER A 22 0.52 -3.77 10.64
N PRO A 23 1.15 -3.52 9.46
CA PRO A 23 2.11 -4.47 8.92
C PRO A 23 3.23 -4.68 9.94
N LYS A 24 3.76 -5.90 10.00
CA LYS A 24 4.91 -6.16 10.87
C LYS A 24 6.13 -5.46 10.28
N ILE A 25 6.75 -4.59 11.08
CA ILE A 25 7.94 -3.83 10.70
C ILE A 25 9.08 -4.28 11.61
N GLN A 26 10.22 -4.62 11.03
CA GLN A 26 11.43 -4.96 11.78
C GLN A 26 12.64 -4.16 11.30
N GLU A 27 13.50 -3.79 12.25
CA GLU A 27 14.79 -3.17 11.95
C GLU A 27 15.80 -4.23 11.51
N ILE A 28 16.43 -3.99 10.38
CA ILE A 28 17.50 -4.83 9.83
C ILE A 28 18.77 -3.98 9.60
N ALA A 29 19.88 -4.62 9.23
CA ALA A 29 21.15 -3.95 8.93
C ALA A 29 21.62 -3.00 10.06
N GLY A 30 21.46 -3.41 11.33
CA GLY A 30 21.85 -2.60 12.48
C GLY A 30 21.05 -1.29 12.62
N GLY A 31 19.75 -1.32 12.30
CA GLY A 31 18.84 -0.18 12.38
C GLY A 31 18.98 0.81 11.21
N LEU A 32 19.55 0.37 10.09
CA LEU A 32 19.72 1.19 8.89
C LEU A 32 18.56 1.05 7.90
N CYS A 33 17.92 -0.12 7.86
CA CYS A 33 16.81 -0.41 6.97
C CYS A 33 15.63 -0.99 7.77
N LEU A 34 14.41 -0.77 7.27
CA LEU A 34 13.18 -1.36 7.80
C LEU A 34 12.68 -2.39 6.79
N GLU A 35 12.41 -3.61 7.25
CA GLU A 35 11.71 -4.62 6.46
C GLU A 35 10.23 -4.62 6.88
N VAL A 36 9.35 -4.68 5.89
CA VAL A 36 7.89 -4.65 6.09
C VAL A 36 7.29 -5.92 5.51
N GLU A 37 6.61 -6.71 6.35
CA GLU A 37 5.92 -7.93 5.92
C GLU A 37 4.69 -7.57 5.10
N GLY A 38 4.69 -7.93 3.80
CA GLY A 38 3.56 -7.73 2.90
C GLY A 38 2.65 -8.96 2.85
N LYS A 39 1.34 -8.74 2.74
CA LYS A 39 0.34 -9.79 2.59
C LYS A 39 -0.25 -9.78 1.19
N ILE A 40 -0.35 -10.93 0.53
CA ILE A 40 -1.10 -11.05 -0.74
C ILE A 40 -2.60 -10.94 -0.46
N VAL A 41 -3.26 -10.01 -1.13
CA VAL A 41 -4.70 -9.76 -1.04
C VAL A 41 -5.31 -9.68 -2.44
N SER A 42 -6.58 -10.06 -2.57
CA SER A 42 -7.37 -9.87 -3.78
C SER A 42 -8.45 -8.82 -3.56
N ARG A 43 -8.74 -8.02 -4.59
CA ARG A 43 -9.79 -7.01 -4.61
C ARG A 43 -10.58 -7.16 -5.89
N THR A 44 -11.90 -7.07 -5.78
CA THR A 44 -12.77 -7.03 -6.96
C THR A 44 -12.96 -5.57 -7.36
N GLU A 45 -12.49 -5.21 -8.55
CA GLU A 45 -12.68 -3.91 -9.16
C GLU A 45 -13.88 -3.99 -10.12
N GLY A 46 -14.74 -2.96 -10.14
CA GLY A 46 -15.92 -2.91 -11.00
C GLY A 46 -17.24 -3.41 -10.41
N ASN A 47 -17.34 -3.64 -9.09
CA ASN A 47 -18.64 -3.65 -8.40
C ASN A 47 -19.09 -2.20 -8.19
N THR A 48 -19.56 -1.55 -9.25
CA THR A 48 -20.38 -0.35 -9.10
C THR A 48 -21.81 -0.86 -9.10
N ASP A 49 -22.48 -0.78 -7.96
CA ASP A 49 -23.93 -0.94 -7.94
C ASP A 49 -24.51 0.16 -8.84
N ASP A 50 -25.11 -0.23 -9.97
CA ASP A 50 -25.75 0.69 -10.91
C ASP A 50 -26.79 1.59 -10.22
N SER A 51 -27.24 1.23 -9.00
CA SER A 51 -28.10 2.06 -8.15
C SER A 51 -27.43 3.36 -7.66
N LEU A 52 -26.09 3.44 -7.60
CA LEU A 52 -25.34 4.61 -7.14
C LEU A 52 -25.16 5.69 -8.23
N PHE A 53 -25.31 5.33 -9.50
CA PHE A 53 -25.36 6.30 -10.59
C PHE A 53 -26.81 6.69 -10.82
N GLY A 54 -27.33 7.57 -9.96
CA GLY A 54 -28.70 8.08 -9.98
C GLY A 54 -29.20 8.35 -11.40
N GLY A 55 -30.07 7.44 -11.86
CA GLY A 55 -30.51 7.39 -13.25
C GLY A 55 -31.23 8.66 -13.69
N ASN A 56 -30.82 9.22 -14.83
CA ASN A 56 -31.75 9.94 -15.69
C ASN A 56 -32.43 8.91 -16.59
N ALA A 57 -33.64 8.51 -16.20
CA ALA A 57 -34.45 7.54 -16.93
C ALA A 57 -35.00 8.14 -18.22
N SER A 58 -34.21 8.14 -19.30
CA SER A 58 -34.74 8.30 -20.67
C SER A 58 -33.75 7.88 -21.75
N VAL A 59 -33.42 6.58 -21.85
CA VAL A 59 -33.21 5.94 -23.16
C VAL A 59 -33.35 4.42 -23.02
N LYS A 60 -34.36 3.85 -23.68
CA LYS A 60 -34.58 2.41 -23.78
C LYS A 60 -33.63 1.86 -24.86
N GLY A 61 -32.40 1.55 -24.47
CA GLY A 61 -31.39 0.84 -25.28
C GLY A 61 -31.22 -0.61 -24.79
N PRO A 62 -30.65 -1.51 -25.61
CA PRO A 62 -30.55 -2.94 -25.30
C PRO A 62 -29.78 -3.18 -23.99
N GLU A 63 -30.29 -4.12 -23.18
CA GLU A 63 -29.78 -4.50 -21.86
C GLU A 63 -28.25 -4.54 -21.83
N GLY A 64 -27.69 -3.71 -20.93
CA GLY A 64 -26.27 -3.56 -20.73
C GLY A 64 -25.62 -4.90 -20.42
N LYS A 65 -24.68 -5.28 -21.29
CA LYS A 65 -23.72 -6.35 -21.06
C LYS A 65 -23.07 -6.09 -19.70
N GLY A 66 -23.42 -6.89 -18.69
CA GLY A 66 -22.95 -6.73 -17.32
C GLY A 66 -21.44 -6.50 -17.29
N ALA A 67 -21.02 -5.42 -16.63
CA ALA A 67 -19.62 -5.06 -16.52
C ALA A 67 -18.85 -6.24 -15.93
N GLU A 68 -17.81 -6.67 -16.63
CA GLU A 68 -17.01 -7.83 -16.25
C GLU A 68 -16.19 -7.45 -15.01
N SER A 69 -16.63 -7.89 -13.83
CA SER A 69 -15.92 -7.63 -12.58
C SER A 69 -14.53 -8.25 -12.65
N THR A 70 -13.47 -7.46 -12.48
CA THR A 70 -12.10 -7.94 -12.56
C THR A 70 -11.53 -8.10 -11.16
N VAL A 71 -11.02 -9.28 -10.83
CA VAL A 71 -10.34 -9.53 -9.55
C VAL A 71 -8.84 -9.25 -9.73
N VAL A 72 -8.32 -8.28 -8.99
CA VAL A 72 -6.90 -7.92 -8.97
C VAL A 72 -6.29 -8.42 -7.66
N ALA A 73 -5.24 -9.23 -7.77
CA ALA A 73 -4.45 -9.69 -6.62
C ALA A 73 -3.09 -8.98 -6.56
N GLY A 74 -2.63 -8.66 -5.36
CA GLY A 74 -1.35 -7.98 -5.16
C GLY A 74 -0.94 -7.93 -3.68
N VAL A 75 0.28 -7.44 -3.43
CA VAL A 75 0.74 -7.17 -2.06
C VAL A 75 -0.06 -5.98 -1.51
N ASP A 76 -0.64 -6.14 -0.33
CA ASP A 76 -1.48 -5.16 0.34
C ASP A 76 -0.83 -3.78 0.46
N MET A 77 0.44 -3.72 0.87
CA MET A 77 1.21 -2.49 0.99
C MET A 77 1.39 -1.81 -0.38
N VAL A 78 1.62 -2.59 -1.44
CA VAL A 78 1.76 -2.08 -2.81
C VAL A 78 0.43 -1.50 -3.29
N MET A 79 -0.67 -2.23 -3.10
CA MET A 79 -2.01 -1.80 -3.53
C MET A 79 -2.54 -0.62 -2.72
N ASN A 80 -2.26 -0.56 -1.40
CA ASN A 80 -2.74 0.50 -0.51
C ASN A 80 -1.98 1.81 -0.64
N HIS A 81 -0.66 1.75 -0.85
CA HIS A 81 0.19 2.94 -0.92
C HIS A 81 0.56 3.32 -2.36
N HIS A 82 -0.04 2.64 -3.34
CA HIS A 82 0.18 2.88 -4.77
C HIS A 82 1.67 2.81 -5.15
N LEU A 83 2.40 1.85 -4.59
CA LEU A 83 3.82 1.66 -4.92
C LEU A 83 3.95 1.23 -6.37
N GLN A 84 4.91 1.82 -7.09
CA GLN A 84 5.18 1.51 -8.48
C GLN A 84 6.46 0.68 -8.59
N GLU A 85 6.37 -0.45 -9.28
CA GLU A 85 7.55 -1.22 -9.67
C GLU A 85 8.34 -0.43 -10.73
N THR A 86 9.66 -0.37 -10.56
CA THR A 86 10.56 0.35 -11.47
C THR A 86 11.65 -0.57 -11.97
N SER A 87 12.02 -0.47 -13.24
CA SER A 87 13.14 -1.20 -13.82
C SER A 87 14.38 -0.29 -13.95
N PHE A 88 15.56 -0.88 -13.76
CA PHE A 88 16.84 -0.19 -13.94
C PHE A 88 17.82 -1.08 -14.70
N THR A 89 18.67 -0.48 -15.54
CA THR A 89 19.93 -1.11 -15.92
C THR A 89 20.88 -1.11 -14.73
N LYS A 90 21.85 -2.03 -14.71
CA LYS A 90 22.85 -2.10 -13.63
C LYS A 90 23.59 -0.78 -13.40
N GLU A 91 23.89 -0.05 -14.47
CA GLU A 91 24.58 1.24 -14.39
C GLU A 91 23.65 2.34 -13.85
N ALA A 92 22.40 2.39 -14.31
CA ALA A 92 21.41 3.34 -13.83
C ALA A 92 21.12 3.12 -12.34
N TYR A 93 20.95 1.87 -11.90
CA TYR A 93 20.76 1.53 -10.49
C TYR A 93 21.93 2.03 -9.63
N LYS A 94 23.17 1.72 -10.03
CA LYS A 94 24.38 2.16 -9.31
C LYS A 94 24.49 3.68 -9.21
N LYS A 95 24.05 4.42 -10.22
CA LYS A 95 24.02 5.88 -10.18
C LYS A 95 22.93 6.37 -9.22
N SER A 96 21.71 5.87 -9.37
CA SER A 96 20.55 6.25 -8.55
C SER A 96 20.82 6.03 -7.06
N ILE A 97 21.37 4.88 -6.68
CA ILE A 97 21.64 4.58 -5.25
C ILE A 97 22.73 5.47 -4.66
N LYS A 98 23.79 5.79 -5.44
CA LYS A 98 24.84 6.72 -4.99
C LYS A 98 24.28 8.12 -4.74
N ASP A 99 23.47 8.63 -5.65
CA ASP A 99 22.84 9.95 -5.53
C ASP A 99 21.87 9.98 -4.33
N TYR A 100 21.10 8.91 -4.12
CA TYR A 100 20.22 8.76 -2.97
C TYR A 100 20.97 8.73 -1.63
N MET A 101 22.06 7.96 -1.52
CA MET A 101 22.89 7.92 -0.31
C MET A 101 23.51 9.29 0.01
N LYS A 102 23.94 10.04 -1.02
CA LYS A 102 24.45 11.41 -0.86
C LYS A 102 23.37 12.34 -0.31
N SER A 103 22.13 12.21 -0.79
CA SER A 103 20.97 12.97 -0.30
C SER A 103 20.67 12.64 1.17
N ILE A 104 20.63 11.36 1.56
CA ILE A 104 20.45 10.96 2.96
C ILE A 104 21.57 11.50 3.84
N LYS A 105 22.83 11.37 3.40
CA LYS A 105 23.98 11.90 4.15
C LYS A 105 23.84 13.40 4.41
N GLY A 106 23.42 14.17 3.40
CA GLY A 106 23.14 15.60 3.53
C GLY A 106 22.07 15.88 4.60
N LYS A 107 20.89 15.25 4.47
CA LYS A 107 19.79 15.40 5.43
C LYS A 107 20.18 14.96 6.85
N LEU A 108 20.94 13.88 6.99
CA LEU A 108 21.44 13.44 8.30
C LEU A 108 22.44 14.43 8.87
N GLY A 109 23.33 15.01 8.06
CA GLY A 109 24.27 16.05 8.51
C GLY A 109 23.56 17.26 9.10
N GLU A 110 22.44 17.67 8.50
CA GLU A 110 21.63 18.79 8.96
C GLU A 110 20.80 18.46 10.20
N GLN A 111 20.12 17.30 10.21
CA GLN A 111 19.10 17.01 11.22
C GLN A 111 19.61 16.16 12.39
N ARG A 112 20.53 15.22 12.12
CA ARG A 112 21.02 14.22 13.08
C ARG A 112 22.49 13.88 12.79
N PRO A 113 23.43 14.83 12.91
CA PRO A 113 24.81 14.67 12.43
C PRO A 113 25.53 13.46 13.04
N VAL A 114 25.20 13.11 14.29
CA VAL A 114 25.73 11.93 14.99
C VAL A 114 25.46 10.63 14.23
N ARG A 115 24.36 10.52 13.48
CA ARG A 115 24.00 9.31 12.71
C ARG A 115 24.76 9.17 11.39
N VAL A 116 25.43 10.22 10.91
CA VAL A 116 26.11 10.19 9.60
C VAL A 116 27.18 9.11 9.52
N LYS A 117 27.99 8.97 10.58
CA LYS A 117 29.08 7.97 10.62
C LYS A 117 28.53 6.55 10.60
N HIS A 118 27.51 6.28 11.42
CA HIS A 118 26.85 4.97 11.48
C HIS A 118 26.22 4.60 10.13
N PHE A 119 25.48 5.55 9.53
CA PHE A 119 24.87 5.36 8.22
C PHE A 119 25.91 5.07 7.13
N MET A 120 27.00 5.84 7.07
CA MET A 120 28.01 5.64 6.01
C MET A 120 28.80 4.35 6.14
N SER A 121 28.99 3.84 7.35
CA SER A 121 29.68 2.56 7.57
C SER A 121 28.82 1.39 7.11
N GLY A 122 27.56 1.31 7.57
CA GLY A 122 26.74 0.13 7.29
C GLY A 122 25.96 0.19 5.98
N ALA A 123 25.63 1.38 5.45
CA ALA A 123 24.85 1.45 4.22
C ALA A 123 25.62 0.93 3.00
N ALA A 124 26.96 0.96 3.00
CA ALA A 124 27.78 0.40 1.95
C ALA A 124 27.70 -1.14 1.85
N GLU A 125 27.33 -1.82 2.94
CA GLU A 125 27.16 -3.28 2.97
C GLU A 125 25.80 -3.73 2.42
N GLN A 126 24.85 -2.80 2.26
CA GLN A 126 23.47 -3.09 1.85
C GLN A 126 23.22 -2.89 0.34
N ILE A 127 24.22 -2.42 -0.41
CA ILE A 127 24.08 -1.97 -1.81
C ILE A 127 24.91 -2.79 -2.81
#